data_AF-A0A383RI44-F1
#
_entry.id   AF-A0A383RI44-F1
#
_cell.length_a   1.000
_cell.length_b   1.000
_cell.length_c   1.000
_cell.angle_alpha   90.00
_cell.angle_beta   90.00
_cell.angle_gamma   90.00
#
_symmetry.space_group_name_H-M   'P 1'
#
loop_
_entity.id
_entity.type
_entity.pdbx_description
1 polymer ?
#
loop_
_entity_poly.entity_id
_entity_poly.type
_entity_poly.pdbx_seq_one_letter_code
_entity_poly.pdbx_strand_id
1 'polypeptide(L)'
;MVAHVPIPLQVTGAAANDALAAVFYFMVYSFGGWLLENIYSKLTTGRFWKEGFLQGPFKPMYGIAPLLLLPYVEKGGNWGVILLLSFVIPTVVEYVSGLMLEKVFYRKWWDYSSYRIQLQGHVCLSFSLCWMFLSLAVVYGLHPLLEAGYVQMSAIWNMACPMFVIYFWVDMAWTVWSRRREGKLMESSRS
;
A
#
# COMPACT_ATOMS: atom_id res chain seq x y z
N MET A 1 -18.92 -26.48 -7.48
CA MET A 1 -17.65 -27.21 -7.25
C MET A 1 -16.54 -26.37 -7.84
N VAL A 2 -15.88 -25.56 -7.00
CA VAL A 2 -14.68 -24.82 -7.41
C VAL A 2 -13.51 -25.77 -7.20
N ALA A 3 -12.77 -26.05 -8.26
CA ALA A 3 -11.60 -26.91 -8.19
C ALA A 3 -10.56 -26.23 -7.28
N HIS A 4 -10.38 -26.79 -6.08
CA HIS A 4 -9.15 -26.58 -5.32
C HIS A 4 -8.01 -27.13 -6.17
N VAL A 5 -7.21 -26.26 -6.76
CA VAL A 5 -5.91 -26.64 -7.32
C VAL A 5 -5.00 -26.86 -6.10
N PRO A 6 -4.57 -28.10 -5.82
CA PRO A 6 -3.66 -28.35 -4.72
C PRO A 6 -2.27 -27.89 -5.19
N ILE A 7 -1.80 -26.78 -4.64
CA ILE A 7 -0.41 -26.36 -4.76
C ILE A 7 0.43 -27.41 -4.00
N PRO A 8 1.36 -28.13 -4.65
CA PRO A 8 2.21 -29.08 -3.96
C PRO A 8 3.25 -28.30 -3.15
N LEU A 9 2.96 -28.10 -1.87
CA LEU A 9 3.76 -27.33 -0.94
C LEU A 9 4.51 -28.28 0.00
N GLN A 10 5.67 -28.78 -0.46
CA GLN A 10 6.67 -29.49 0.35
C GLN A 10 8.06 -29.26 -0.28
N VAL A 11 9.19 -29.01 0.40
CA VAL A 11 9.63 -28.69 1.77
C VAL A 11 11.02 -28.03 1.57
N THR A 12 11.42 -27.05 2.39
CA THR A 12 12.69 -26.25 2.39
C THR A 12 12.88 -25.06 1.43
N GLY A 13 11.93 -24.77 0.53
CA GLY A 13 11.93 -23.54 -0.32
C GLY A 13 10.68 -22.66 -0.23
N ALA A 14 9.68 -23.08 0.55
CA ALA A 14 8.35 -22.46 0.61
C ALA A 14 8.37 -21.02 1.15
N ALA A 15 8.98 -20.79 2.31
CA ALA A 15 8.99 -19.45 2.93
C ALA A 15 9.70 -18.39 2.07
N ALA A 16 10.73 -18.78 1.32
CA ALA A 16 11.42 -17.87 0.41
C ALA A 16 10.53 -17.53 -0.81
N ASN A 17 9.83 -18.52 -1.36
CA ASN A 17 8.88 -18.31 -2.46
C ASN A 17 7.67 -17.47 -2.02
N ASP A 18 7.18 -17.69 -0.80
CA ASP A 18 6.09 -16.91 -0.20
C ASP A 18 6.53 -15.46 0.03
N ALA A 19 7.77 -15.25 0.50
CA ALA A 19 8.34 -13.91 0.66
C ALA A 19 8.52 -13.20 -0.68
N LEU A 20 9.01 -13.89 -1.71
CA LEU A 20 9.18 -13.33 -3.06
C LEU A 20 7.82 -12.94 -3.67
N ALA A 21 6.79 -13.76 -3.46
CA ALA A 21 5.42 -13.46 -3.87
C ALA A 21 4.85 -12.26 -3.10
N ALA A 22 5.07 -12.20 -1.78
CA ALA A 22 4.65 -11.07 -0.97
C ALA A 22 5.31 -9.75 -1.41
N VAL A 23 6.60 -9.76 -1.75
CA VAL A 23 7.29 -8.58 -2.32
C VAL A 23 6.73 -8.23 -3.69
N PHE A 24 6.42 -9.20 -4.54
CA PHE A 24 5.77 -8.95 -5.83
C PHE A 24 4.44 -8.22 -5.65
N TYR A 25 3.55 -8.78 -4.83
CA TYR A 25 2.25 -8.19 -4.54
C TYR A 25 2.39 -6.81 -3.89
N PHE A 26 3.32 -6.66 -2.93
CA PHE A 26 3.63 -5.36 -2.32
C PHE A 26 3.97 -4.31 -3.38
N MET A 27 4.87 -4.62 -4.31
CA MET A 27 5.32 -3.69 -5.34
C MET A 27 4.20 -3.32 -6.30
N VAL A 28 3.46 -4.33 -6.79
CA VAL A 28 2.35 -4.12 -7.73
C VAL A 28 1.23 -3.30 -7.09
N TYR A 29 0.84 -3.61 -5.86
CA TYR A 29 -0.18 -2.85 -5.15
C TYR A 29 0.27 -1.43 -4.81
N SER A 30 1.53 -1.27 -4.38
CA SER A 30 2.10 0.06 -4.09
C SER A 30 2.16 0.94 -5.34
N PHE A 31 2.52 0.36 -6.49
CA PHE A 31 2.50 1.04 -7.79
C PHE A 31 1.07 1.34 -8.26
N GLY A 32 0.15 0.38 -8.11
CA GLY A 32 -1.26 0.56 -8.44
C GLY A 32 -1.92 1.67 -7.62
N GLY A 33 -1.62 1.75 -6.33
CA GLY A 33 -2.05 2.84 -5.45
C GLY A 33 -1.47 4.20 -5.85
N TRP A 34 -0.19 4.24 -6.23
CA TRP A 34 0.40 5.43 -6.83
C TRP A 34 -0.35 5.84 -8.09
N LEU A 35 -0.59 4.92 -9.03
CA LEU A 35 -1.30 5.20 -10.26
C LEU A 35 -2.73 5.69 -10.00
N LEU A 36 -3.47 5.03 -9.10
CA LEU A 36 -4.83 5.41 -8.72
C LEU A 36 -4.90 6.85 -8.23
N GLU A 37 -4.00 7.25 -7.32
CA GLU A 37 -3.99 8.61 -6.80
C GLU A 37 -3.56 9.67 -7.83
N ASN A 38 -2.61 9.33 -8.72
CA ASN A 38 -2.17 10.25 -9.77
C ASN A 38 -3.24 10.41 -10.87
N ILE A 39 -3.96 9.34 -11.22
CA ILE A 39 -5.13 9.40 -12.11
C ILE A 39 -6.23 10.25 -11.46
N TYR A 40 -6.56 9.98 -10.20
CA TYR A 40 -7.54 10.77 -9.47
C TYR A 40 -7.16 12.27 -9.46
N SER A 41 -5.90 12.57 -9.13
CA SER A 41 -5.36 13.93 -9.16
C SER A 41 -5.45 14.57 -10.55
N LYS A 42 -5.16 13.83 -11.62
CA LYS A 42 -5.28 14.33 -13.00
C LYS A 42 -6.72 14.69 -13.32
N LEU A 43 -7.67 13.86 -12.90
CA LEU A 43 -9.09 14.08 -13.16
C LEU A 43 -9.66 15.26 -12.36
N THR A 44 -9.19 15.49 -11.13
CA THR A 44 -9.73 16.55 -10.26
C THR A 44 -8.99 17.88 -10.37
N THR A 45 -7.67 17.85 -10.60
CA THR A 45 -6.80 19.05 -10.57
C THR A 45 -6.09 19.33 -11.89
N GLY A 46 -6.18 18.43 -12.87
CA GLY A 46 -5.43 18.49 -14.12
C GLY A 46 -3.96 18.09 -14.01
N ARG A 47 -3.44 17.84 -12.81
CA ARG A 47 -2.04 17.46 -12.58
C ARG A 47 -1.92 15.98 -12.28
N PHE A 48 -1.19 15.25 -13.12
CA PHE A 48 -0.96 13.82 -12.93
C PHE A 48 -0.06 13.58 -11.72
N TRP A 49 1.11 14.23 -11.67
CA TRP A 49 2.12 13.98 -10.65
C TRP A 49 1.77 14.65 -9.32
N LYS A 50 0.95 13.97 -8.50
CA LYS A 50 0.63 14.41 -7.14
C LYS A 50 1.83 14.10 -6.23
N GLU A 51 2.31 15.11 -5.51
CA GLU A 51 3.40 14.92 -4.54
C GLU A 51 3.00 13.91 -3.47
N GLY A 52 3.73 12.80 -3.42
CA GLY A 52 3.64 11.80 -2.37
C GLY A 52 4.75 11.94 -1.34
N PHE A 53 4.76 10.99 -0.38
CA PHE A 53 5.90 10.83 0.51
C PHE A 53 7.14 10.42 -0.29
N LEU A 54 7.11 9.25 -0.92
CA LEU A 54 8.16 8.78 -1.82
C LEU A 54 8.27 9.63 -3.07
N GLN A 55 9.50 9.79 -3.57
CA GLN A 55 9.78 10.44 -4.85
C GLN A 55 9.54 9.48 -6.02
N GLY A 56 9.77 8.17 -5.82
CA GLY A 56 9.45 7.13 -6.78
C GLY A 56 7.95 6.81 -6.91
N PRO A 57 7.59 5.97 -7.89
CA PRO A 57 6.20 5.67 -8.24
C PRO A 57 5.56 4.62 -7.31
N PHE A 58 5.74 4.76 -6.00
CA PHE A 58 5.27 3.78 -5.02
C PHE A 58 4.56 4.45 -3.86
N LYS A 59 3.45 3.85 -3.42
CA LYS A 59 2.75 4.23 -2.19
C LYS A 59 2.66 3.02 -1.25
N PRO A 60 3.58 2.90 -0.28
CA PRO A 60 3.70 1.71 0.58
C PRO A 60 2.42 1.32 1.31
N MET A 61 1.60 2.29 1.70
CA MET A 61 0.31 2.02 2.37
C MET A 61 -0.63 1.15 1.53
N TYR A 62 -0.63 1.33 0.20
CA TYR A 62 -1.42 0.50 -0.71
C TYR A 62 -0.83 -0.89 -0.90
N GLY A 63 0.47 -1.09 -0.68
CA GLY A 63 1.07 -2.42 -0.61
C GLY A 63 0.78 -3.15 0.68
N ILE A 64 0.89 -2.45 1.81
CA ILE A 64 0.76 -3.03 3.15
C ILE A 64 -0.69 -3.44 3.43
N ALA A 65 -1.68 -2.59 3.15
CA ALA A 65 -3.06 -2.86 3.56
C ALA A 65 -3.67 -4.13 2.93
N PRO A 66 -3.56 -4.38 1.61
CA PRO A 66 -4.03 -5.63 1.01
C PRO A 66 -3.24 -6.85 1.51
N LEU A 67 -1.92 -6.75 1.66
CA LEU A 67 -1.10 -7.85 2.18
C LEU A 67 -1.49 -8.28 3.59
N LEU A 68 -1.88 -7.34 4.45
CA LEU A 68 -2.41 -7.65 5.77
C LEU A 68 -3.80 -8.28 5.73
N LEU A 69 -4.59 -8.01 4.67
CA LEU A 69 -5.95 -8.52 4.51
C LEU A 69 -5.98 -9.93 3.89
N LEU A 70 -5.07 -10.25 2.96
CA LEU A 70 -5.05 -11.49 2.19
C LEU A 70 -5.15 -12.78 3.03
N PRO A 71 -4.38 -12.95 4.13
CA PRO A 71 -4.44 -14.18 4.92
C PRO A 71 -5.83 -14.49 5.51
N TYR A 72 -6.67 -13.46 5.70
CA TYR A 72 -8.04 -13.62 6.20
C TYR A 72 -9.01 -14.02 5.10
N VAL A 73 -8.75 -13.55 3.87
CA VAL A 73 -9.55 -13.86 2.68
C VAL A 73 -9.25 -15.31 2.23
N GLU A 74 -7.98 -15.68 2.15
CA GLU A 74 -7.54 -17.01 1.70
C GLU A 74 -7.98 -18.13 2.64
N LYS A 75 -8.06 -17.87 3.95
CA LYS A 75 -8.55 -18.84 4.95
C LYS A 75 -10.07 -19.01 4.93
N GLY A 76 -10.78 -18.36 4.01
CA GLY A 76 -12.24 -18.43 3.92
C GLY A 76 -12.92 -17.81 5.14
N GLY A 77 -12.40 -16.68 5.63
CA GLY A 77 -12.98 -15.96 6.77
C GLY A 77 -14.45 -15.60 6.56
N ASN A 78 -15.17 -15.40 7.67
CA ASN A 78 -16.56 -14.94 7.62
C ASN A 78 -16.66 -13.60 6.87
N TRP A 79 -17.62 -13.48 5.95
CA TRP A 79 -17.83 -12.27 5.14
C TRP A 79 -17.93 -10.99 6.00
N GLY A 80 -18.62 -11.04 7.14
CA GLY A 80 -18.71 -9.91 8.06
C GLY A 80 -17.35 -9.49 8.65
N VAL A 81 -16.47 -10.47 8.92
CA VAL A 81 -15.09 -10.21 9.37
C VAL A 81 -14.26 -9.61 8.24
N ILE A 82 -14.37 -10.13 7.01
CA ILE A 82 -13.64 -9.59 5.86
C ILE A 82 -14.07 -8.16 5.55
N LEU A 83 -15.36 -7.86 5.59
CA LEU A 83 -15.88 -6.49 5.45
C LEU A 83 -15.32 -5.56 6.54
N LEU A 84 -15.35 -6.00 7.80
CA LEU A 84 -14.83 -5.22 8.92
C LEU A 84 -13.33 -4.96 8.76
N LEU A 85 -12.54 -5.98 8.41
CA LEU A 85 -11.10 -5.84 8.20
C LEU A 85 -10.77 -5.00 6.97
N SER A 86 -11.58 -5.06 5.91
CA SER A 86 -11.44 -4.22 4.73
C SER A 86 -11.64 -2.74 5.06
N PHE A 87 -12.42 -2.43 6.10
CA PHE A 87 -12.53 -1.07 6.63
C PHE A 87 -11.38 -0.74 7.59
N VAL A 88 -11.16 -1.59 8.60
CA VAL A 88 -10.24 -1.30 9.71
C VAL A 88 -8.78 -1.26 9.27
N ILE A 89 -8.31 -2.25 8.49
CA ILE A 89 -6.90 -2.37 8.11
C ILE A 89 -6.40 -1.13 7.33
N PRO A 90 -7.00 -0.73 6.20
CA PRO A 90 -6.52 0.43 5.46
C PRO A 90 -6.65 1.73 6.27
N THR A 91 -7.71 1.91 7.07
CA THR A 91 -7.86 3.09 7.94
C THR A 91 -6.76 3.15 8.99
N VAL A 92 -6.40 2.04 9.63
CA VAL A 92 -5.31 1.99 10.61
C VAL A 92 -3.96 2.26 9.92
N VAL A 93 -3.71 1.66 8.77
CA VAL A 93 -2.48 1.89 7.99
C VAL A 93 -2.37 3.36 7.57
N GLU A 94 -3.44 3.97 7.09
CA GLU A 94 -3.49 5.39 6.73
C GLU A 94 -3.22 6.29 7.96
N TYR A 95 -3.91 6.02 9.07
CA TYR A 95 -3.75 6.79 10.30
C TYR A 95 -2.32 6.72 10.86
N VAL A 96 -1.77 5.51 10.99
CA VAL A 96 -0.40 5.29 11.49
C VAL A 96 0.61 5.93 10.55
N SER A 97 0.44 5.77 9.24
CA SER A 97 1.33 6.40 8.25
C SER A 97 1.28 7.93 8.36
N GLY A 98 0.09 8.51 8.47
CA GLY A 98 -0.10 9.95 8.60
C GLY A 98 0.56 10.51 9.87
N LEU A 99 0.36 9.84 11.01
CA LEU A 99 0.99 10.21 12.28
C LEU A 99 2.51 10.10 12.25
N MET A 100 3.04 9.00 11.71
CA MET A 100 4.49 8.79 11.61
C MET A 100 5.14 9.85 10.74
N LEU A 101 4.50 10.16 9.60
CA LEU A 101 4.98 11.16 8.67
C LEU A 101 4.96 12.57 9.29
N GLU A 102 3.88 12.96 9.96
CA GLU A 102 3.80 14.25 10.64
C GLU A 102 4.86 14.38 11.74
N LYS A 103 5.07 13.34 12.56
CA LYS A 103 6.04 13.39 13.65
C LYS A 103 7.50 13.45 13.17
N VAL A 104 7.83 12.75 12.08
CA VAL A 104 9.22 12.64 11.60
C VAL A 104 9.62 13.81 10.71
N PHE A 105 8.66 14.41 9.99
CA PHE A 105 8.94 15.42 8.98
C PHE A 105 8.22 16.75 9.20
N TYR A 106 7.41 16.86 10.26
CA TYR A 106 6.65 18.07 10.62
C TYR A 106 5.72 18.59 9.51
N ARG A 107 5.30 17.69 8.62
CA ARG A 107 4.43 17.98 7.47
C ARG A 107 3.32 16.94 7.40
N LYS A 108 2.09 17.40 7.16
CA LYS A 108 0.97 16.55 6.76
C LYS A 108 0.96 16.42 5.23
N TRP A 109 1.03 15.20 4.72
CA TRP A 109 0.92 14.93 3.27
C TRP A 109 -0.53 14.93 2.78
N TRP A 110 -1.46 14.72 3.70
CA TRP A 110 -2.89 14.86 3.50
C TRP A 110 -3.49 15.43 4.77
N ASP A 111 -4.56 16.22 4.62
CA ASP A 111 -5.25 16.85 5.74
C ASP A 111 -6.77 16.78 5.54
N TYR A 112 -7.42 16.04 6.43
CA TYR A 112 -8.86 15.86 6.49
C TYR A 112 -9.52 16.69 7.61
N SER A 113 -8.84 17.68 8.18
CA SER A 113 -9.35 18.50 9.30
C SER A 113 -10.65 19.24 8.96
N SER A 114 -10.92 19.50 7.67
CA SER A 114 -12.15 20.13 7.19
C SER A 114 -13.35 19.17 7.08
N TYR A 115 -13.16 17.87 7.27
CA TYR A 115 -14.22 16.86 7.19
C TYR A 115 -14.90 16.65 8.54
N ARG A 116 -16.22 16.37 8.53
CA ARG A 116 -17.02 16.29 9.77
C ARG A 116 -16.65 15.14 10.69
N ILE A 117 -16.38 13.95 10.12
CA ILE A 117 -16.04 12.74 10.88
C ILE A 117 -14.61 12.38 10.53
N GLN A 118 -13.67 12.92 11.30
CA GLN A 118 -12.23 12.77 11.11
C GLN A 118 -11.52 12.47 12.43
N LEU A 119 -10.32 11.90 12.34
CA LEU A 119 -9.43 11.70 13.47
C LEU A 119 -8.09 12.42 13.24
N GLN A 120 -7.87 13.50 13.98
CA GLN A 120 -6.66 14.36 13.94
C GLN A 120 -6.28 14.89 12.55
N GLY A 121 -7.22 14.90 11.61
CA GLY A 121 -7.02 15.25 10.20
C GLY A 121 -6.25 14.18 9.41
N HIS A 122 -5.93 13.03 9.98
CA HIS A 122 -5.17 11.96 9.29
C HIS A 122 -6.05 10.95 8.58
N VAL A 123 -7.24 10.68 9.11
CA VAL A 123 -8.24 9.81 8.47
C VAL A 123 -9.61 10.43 8.61
N CYS A 124 -10.50 10.11 7.67
CA CYS A 124 -11.92 10.44 7.79
C CYS A 124 -12.79 9.25 7.40
N LEU A 125 -14.04 9.26 7.88
CA LEU A 125 -14.97 8.16 7.64
C LEU A 125 -15.27 7.98 6.15
N SER A 126 -15.45 9.07 5.41
CA SER A 126 -15.79 9.01 3.98
C SER A 126 -14.70 8.31 3.16
N PHE A 127 -13.42 8.64 3.39
CA PHE A 127 -12.31 7.96 2.73
C PHE A 127 -12.14 6.53 3.24
N SER A 128 -12.34 6.27 4.53
CA SER A 128 -12.30 4.92 5.10
C SER A 128 -13.33 3.98 4.44
N LEU A 129 -14.52 4.48 4.13
CA LEU A 129 -15.53 3.72 3.37
C LEU A 129 -15.08 3.46 1.92
N CYS A 130 -14.49 4.47 1.25
CA CYS A 130 -13.90 4.25 -0.08
C CYS A 130 -12.80 3.18 -0.05
N TRP A 131 -11.94 3.21 0.97
CA TRP A 131 -10.89 2.21 1.16
C TRP A 131 -11.45 0.81 1.38
N MET A 132 -12.54 0.67 2.11
CA MET A 132 -13.23 -0.61 2.26
C MET A 132 -13.62 -1.23 0.91
N PHE A 133 -14.30 -0.46 0.04
CA PHE A 133 -14.66 -0.96 -1.28
C PHE A 133 -13.45 -1.24 -2.17
N LEU A 134 -12.43 -0.38 -2.10
CA LEU A 134 -11.19 -0.57 -2.86
C LEU A 134 -10.46 -1.85 -2.41
N SER A 135 -10.36 -2.10 -1.11
CA SER A 135 -9.74 -3.30 -0.55
C SER A 135 -10.45 -4.55 -1.05
N LEU A 136 -11.79 -4.59 -1.03
CA LEU A 136 -12.57 -5.70 -1.55
C LEU A 136 -12.33 -5.92 -3.06
N ALA A 137 -12.33 -4.85 -3.85
CA ALA A 137 -12.04 -4.91 -5.27
C ALA A 137 -10.62 -5.45 -5.55
N VAL A 138 -9.65 -5.08 -4.71
CA VAL A 138 -8.28 -5.58 -4.82
C VAL A 138 -8.21 -7.06 -4.44
N VAL A 139 -8.77 -7.49 -3.30
CA VAL A 139 -8.60 -8.89 -2.85
C VAL A 139 -9.43 -9.90 -3.65
N TYR A 140 -10.62 -9.53 -4.15
CA TYR A 140 -11.49 -10.44 -4.90
C TYR A 140 -11.39 -10.27 -6.42
N GLY A 141 -10.94 -9.11 -6.90
CA GLY A 141 -10.81 -8.83 -8.33
C GLY A 141 -9.35 -8.86 -8.79
N LEU A 142 -8.53 -7.97 -8.25
CA LEU A 142 -7.14 -7.80 -8.72
C LEU A 142 -6.22 -8.94 -8.29
N HIS A 143 -6.30 -9.39 -7.03
CA HIS A 143 -5.39 -10.37 -6.47
C HIS A 143 -5.41 -11.72 -7.20
N PRO A 144 -6.56 -12.34 -7.51
CA PRO A 144 -6.58 -13.60 -8.27
C PRO A 144 -5.94 -13.48 -9.66
N LEU A 145 -6.06 -12.32 -10.30
CA LEU A 145 -5.41 -12.04 -11.59
C LEU A 145 -3.90 -11.92 -11.43
N LEU A 146 -3.44 -11.26 -10.37
CA LEU A 146 -2.01 -11.12 -10.06
C LEU A 146 -1.38 -12.45 -9.65
N GLU A 147 -2.09 -13.29 -8.90
CA GLU A 147 -1.62 -14.62 -8.51
C GLU A 147 -1.45 -15.51 -9.75
N ALA A 148 -2.45 -15.56 -10.64
CA ALA A 148 -2.36 -16.29 -11.89
C ALA A 148 -1.21 -15.78 -12.79
N GLY A 149 -0.98 -14.47 -12.81
CA GLY A 149 0.15 -13.86 -13.52
C GLY A 149 1.50 -14.16 -12.87
N TYR A 150 1.57 -14.16 -11.53
CA TYR A 150 2.78 -14.42 -10.76
C TYR A 150 3.33 -15.81 -11.06
N VAL A 151 2.47 -16.83 -11.11
CA VAL A 151 2.90 -18.21 -11.43
C VAL A 151 3.69 -18.27 -12.74
N GLN A 152 3.25 -17.53 -13.77
CA GLN A 152 3.90 -17.50 -15.09
C GLN A 152 5.21 -16.70 -15.09
N MET A 153 5.31 -15.64 -14.29
CA MET A 153 6.48 -14.76 -14.25
C MET A 153 7.46 -15.04 -13.09
N SER A 154 7.13 -15.98 -12.21
CA SER A 154 7.86 -16.25 -10.96
C SER A 154 9.36 -16.45 -11.17
N ALA A 155 9.78 -17.16 -12.23
CA ALA A 155 11.19 -17.34 -12.55
C ALA A 155 11.91 -16.01 -12.85
N ILE A 156 11.30 -15.15 -13.68
CA ILE A 156 11.85 -13.82 -14.01
C ILE A 156 11.83 -12.93 -12.78
N TRP A 157 10.73 -12.95 -12.03
CA TRP A 157 10.59 -12.18 -10.80
C TRP A 157 11.64 -12.54 -9.75
N ASN A 158 11.90 -13.83 -9.53
CA ASN A 158 12.88 -14.28 -8.54
C ASN A 158 14.29 -13.73 -8.85
N MET A 159 14.64 -13.61 -10.13
CA MET A 159 15.90 -13.00 -10.56
C MET A 159 15.87 -11.47 -10.43
N ALA A 160 14.75 -10.82 -10.75
CA ALA A 160 14.62 -9.37 -10.75
C ALA A 160 14.35 -8.76 -9.36
N CYS A 161 13.75 -9.53 -8.44
CA CYS A 161 13.28 -9.07 -7.14
C CYS A 161 14.35 -8.33 -6.33
N PRO A 162 15.61 -8.81 -6.21
CA PRO A 162 16.65 -8.08 -5.50
C PRO A 162 16.87 -6.66 -6.03
N MET A 163 16.81 -6.46 -7.35
CA MET A 163 16.97 -5.13 -7.96
C MET A 163 15.82 -4.20 -7.59
N PHE A 164 14.57 -4.68 -7.62
CA PHE A 164 13.39 -3.89 -7.23
C PHE A 164 13.41 -3.53 -5.73
N VAL A 165 13.84 -4.48 -4.88
CA VAL A 165 14.00 -4.23 -3.44
C VAL A 165 15.07 -3.18 -3.20
N ILE A 166 16.24 -3.29 -3.85
CA ILE A 166 17.30 -2.29 -3.74
C ILE A 166 16.79 -0.92 -4.22
N TYR A 167 16.12 -0.84 -5.37
CA TYR A 167 15.53 0.40 -5.88
C TYR A 167 14.60 1.04 -4.85
N PHE A 168 13.68 0.26 -4.27
CA PHE A 168 12.71 0.77 -3.30
C PHE A 168 13.40 1.30 -2.04
N TRP A 169 14.41 0.60 -1.52
CA TRP A 169 15.16 1.05 -0.35
C TRP A 169 16.03 2.27 -0.63
N VAL A 170 16.62 2.37 -1.82
CA VAL A 170 17.37 3.55 -2.26
C VAL A 170 16.44 4.76 -2.36
N ASP A 171 15.27 4.62 -3.01
CA ASP A 171 14.27 5.70 -3.11
C ASP A 171 13.74 6.11 -1.73
N MET A 172 13.48 5.15 -0.85
CA MET A 172 13.08 5.41 0.54
C MET A 172 14.16 6.18 1.30
N ALA A 173 15.42 5.73 1.25
CA ALA A 173 16.53 6.39 1.95
C ALA A 173 16.77 7.80 1.41
N TRP A 174 16.76 7.95 0.09
CA TRP A 174 16.89 9.25 -0.58
C TRP A 174 15.75 10.20 -0.21
N THR A 175 14.50 9.72 -0.25
CA THR A 175 13.32 10.48 0.15
C THR A 175 13.42 10.92 1.61
N VAL A 176 13.75 10.01 2.54
CA VAL A 176 13.87 10.32 3.97
C VAL A 176 14.94 11.37 4.19
N TRP A 177 16.10 11.25 3.54
CA TRP A 177 17.19 12.21 3.66
C TRP A 177 16.79 13.59 3.12
N SER A 178 16.22 13.65 1.91
CA SER A 178 15.78 14.89 1.26
C SER A 178 14.69 15.60 2.08
N ARG A 179 13.64 14.86 2.47
CA ARG A 179 12.48 15.44 3.18
C ARG A 179 12.79 15.80 4.63
N ARG A 180 13.71 15.10 5.30
CA ARG A 180 14.16 15.50 6.65
C ARG A 180 14.91 16.83 6.64
N ARG A 181 15.69 17.11 5.60
CA ARG A 181 16.36 18.41 5.44
C ARG A 181 15.34 19.52 5.28
N GLU A 182 14.33 19.32 4.45
CA GLU A 182 13.22 20.28 4.28
C GLU A 182 12.44 20.51 5.59
N GLY A 183 12.10 19.45 6.32
CA GLY A 183 11.35 19.54 7.57
C GLY A 183 12.07 20.37 8.65
N LYS A 184 13.39 20.18 8.82
CA LYS A 184 14.19 20.96 9.77
C LYS A 184 14.25 22.45 9.44
N LEU A 185 14.28 22.79 8.15
CA LEU A 185 14.25 24.19 7.71
C LEU A 185 12.91 24.85 8.07
N MET A 186 11.80 24.12 7.91
CA MET A 186 10.47 24.60 8.30
C MET A 186 10.32 24.79 9.82
N GLU A 187 10.86 23.87 10.62
CA GLU A 187 10.89 23.97 12.09
C GLU A 187 11.68 25.21 12.53
N SER A 188 12.89 25.41 11.98
CA SER A 188 13.74 26.57 12.27
C SER A 188 13.12 27.92 11.88
N SER A 189 12.20 27.95 10.91
CA SER A 189 11.49 29.18 10.52
C SER A 189 10.29 29.51 11.42
N ARG A 190 9.86 28.56 12.26
CA ARG A 190 8.71 28.71 13.18
C ARG A 190 9.13 29.07 14.61
N SER A 191 10.40 28.92 14.95
CA SER A 191 11.02 29.33 16.22
C SER A 191 11.61 30.73 16.14
#